data_AF-A0A1F4XE74-F1
#
_entry.id   AF-A0A1F4XE74-F1
#
_cell.length_a   1.000
_cell.length_b   1.000
_cell.length_c   1.000
_cell.angle_alpha   90.00
_cell.angle_beta   90.00
_cell.angle_gamma   90.00
#
_symmetry.space_group_name_H-M   'P 1'
#
loop_
_entity.id
_entity.type
_entity.pdbx_description
1 polymer ?
#
loop_
_entity_poly.entity_id
_entity_poly.type
_entity_poly.pdbx_seq_one_letter_code
_entity_poly.pdbx_strand_id
1 'polypeptide(L)' 'MPKKQMTFADKVKKDKHLVYCPKCEGAKQSILYVESIRNDTGSWKFRERNVNVCKCNQAEIYK' A
#
# COMPACT_ATOMS: atom_id res chain seq x y z
N MET A 1 5.04 29.98 -8.65
CA MET A 1 6.08 29.37 -7.78
C MET A 1 7.14 28.72 -8.67
N PRO A 2 8.42 29.07 -8.55
CA PRO A 2 9.48 28.39 -9.29
C PRO A 2 9.60 26.93 -8.83
N LYS A 3 9.61 25.98 -9.78
CA LYS A 3 9.69 24.54 -9.49
C LYS A 3 11.15 24.19 -9.20
N LYS A 4 11.45 23.67 -8.01
CA LYS A 4 12.81 23.23 -7.63
C LYS A 4 13.35 22.26 -8.68
N GLN A 5 14.45 22.61 -9.35
CA GLN A 5 15.14 21.69 -10.24
C GLN A 5 15.79 20.58 -9.39
N MET A 6 15.39 19.33 -9.63
CA MET A 6 15.91 18.16 -8.95
C MET A 6 17.03 17.56 -9.79
N THR A 7 18.26 17.53 -9.25
CA THR A 7 19.37 16.86 -9.92
C THR A 7 19.24 15.33 -9.81
N PHE A 8 20.02 14.58 -10.60
CA PHE A 8 20.05 13.11 -10.49
C PHE A 8 20.47 12.67 -9.07
N ALA A 9 21.47 13.35 -8.48
CA ALA A 9 21.92 13.10 -7.12
C ALA A 9 20.79 13.28 -6.08
N ASP A 10 19.94 14.29 -6.26
CA ASP A 10 18.80 14.54 -5.36
C ASP A 10 17.71 13.46 -5.48
N LYS A 11 17.57 12.82 -6.64
CA LYS A 11 16.63 11.71 -6.84
C LYS A 11 17.14 10.41 -6.24
N VAL A 12 18.45 10.15 -6.29
CA VAL A 12 19.09 8.96 -5.72
C VAL A 12 19.08 9.00 -4.19
N LYS A 13 19.29 10.19 -3.59
CA LYS A 13 19.24 10.39 -2.12
C LYS A 13 17.84 10.29 -1.53
N LYS A 14 16.80 10.09 -2.34
CA LYS A 14 15.43 10.01 -1.86
C LYS A 14 15.20 8.62 -1.27
N ASP A 15 15.39 8.51 0.03
CA ASP A 15 15.16 7.27 0.76
C ASP A 15 13.70 6.81 0.60
N LYS A 16 13.53 5.50 0.40
CA LYS A 16 12.21 4.89 0.39
C LYS A 16 11.72 4.83 1.84
N HIS A 17 10.58 5.47 2.12
CA HIS A 17 9.88 5.32 3.40
C HIS A 17 9.31 3.90 3.50
N LEU A 18 10.14 2.96 3.99
CA LEU A 18 9.76 1.58 4.24
C LEU A 18 9.18 1.46 5.65
N VAL A 19 7.95 0.97 5.76
CA VAL A 19 7.34 0.65 7.05
C VAL A 19 7.66 -0.79 7.38
N TYR A 20 8.38 -1.03 8.45
CA TYR A 20 8.74 -2.38 8.89
C TYR A 20 7.64 -3.02 9.76
N CYS A 21 7.55 -4.34 9.71
CA CYS A 21 6.65 -5.10 10.57
C CYS A 21 7.29 -5.39 11.94
N PRO A 22 6.62 -5.11 13.06
CA PRO A 22 7.19 -5.36 14.39
C PRO A 22 7.35 -6.84 14.76
N LYS A 23 6.73 -7.76 14.01
CA LYS A 23 6.78 -9.21 14.29
C LYS A 23 7.80 -9.98 13.47
N CYS A 24 7.98 -9.60 12.21
CA CYS A 24 8.87 -10.32 11.29
C CYS A 24 9.98 -9.46 10.73
N GLU A 25 10.05 -8.18 11.16
CA GLU A 25 11.04 -7.17 10.75
C GLU A 25 11.16 -6.95 9.23
N GLY A 26 10.29 -7.59 8.45
CA GLY A 26 10.21 -7.41 7.01
C GLY A 26 9.55 -6.09 6.63
N ALA A 27 9.94 -5.56 5.47
CA ALA A 27 9.27 -4.42 4.87
C ALA A 27 7.81 -4.76 4.53
N LYS A 28 6.87 -3.94 5.01
CA LYS A 28 5.47 -4.02 4.60
C LYS A 28 5.31 -3.39 3.22
N GLN A 29 4.63 -4.11 2.34
CA GLN A 29 4.26 -3.62 1.02
C GLN A 29 2.89 -2.95 1.10
N SER A 30 2.80 -1.67 0.75
CA SER A 30 1.52 -0.98 0.61
C SER A 30 0.86 -1.41 -0.70
N ILE A 31 -0.29 -2.08 -0.64
CA ILE A 31 -1.03 -2.59 -1.79
C ILE A 31 -2.45 -2.01 -1.76
N LEU A 32 -2.99 -1.70 -2.93
CA LEU A 32 -4.41 -1.39 -3.11
C LEU A 32 -5.20 -2.70 -3.14
N TYR A 33 -5.98 -2.96 -2.10
CA TYR A 33 -6.85 -4.12 -2.00
C TYR A 33 -8.26 -3.76 -2.44
N VAL A 34 -8.82 -4.57 -3.34
CA VAL A 34 -10.12 -4.32 -3.97
C VAL A 34 -11.06 -5.48 -3.63
N GLU A 35 -12.11 -5.18 -2.86
CA GLU A 35 -13.15 -6.15 -2.47
C GLU A 35 -14.41 -5.90 -3.29
N SER A 36 -15.01 -6.95 -3.87
CA SER A 36 -16.33 -6.89 -4.50
C SER A 36 -17.42 -7.15 -3.46
N ILE A 37 -18.08 -6.08 -3.00
CA ILE A 37 -19.15 -6.16 -2.01
C ILE A 37 -20.49 -6.06 -2.73
N ARG A 38 -21.39 -7.01 -2.45
CA ARG A 38 -22.78 -6.95 -2.92
C ARG A 38 -23.57 -6.05 -1.97
N ASN A 39 -24.23 -5.04 -2.52
CA ASN A 39 -25.12 -4.16 -1.79
C ASN A 39 -26.49 -4.85 -1.60
N ASP A 40 -27.23 -4.50 -0.56
CA ASP A 40 -28.55 -5.11 -0.26
C ASP A 40 -29.56 -4.96 -1.41
N THR A 41 -29.37 -3.93 -2.24
CA THR A 41 -30.13 -3.67 -3.47
C THR A 41 -29.70 -4.51 -4.69
N GLY A 42 -28.83 -5.51 -4.50
CA GLY A 42 -28.40 -6.45 -5.53
C GLY A 42 -27.30 -5.94 -6.48
N SER A 43 -26.82 -4.71 -6.30
CA SER A 43 -25.72 -4.11 -7.08
C SER A 43 -24.34 -4.52 -6.53
N TRP A 44 -23.37 -4.69 -7.42
CA TRP A 44 -21.96 -4.91 -7.05
C TRP A 44 -21.24 -3.58 -6.88
N LYS A 45 -20.51 -3.41 -5.78
CA LYS A 45 -19.63 -2.28 -5.53
C LYS A 45 -18.22 -2.77 -5.27
N PHE A 46 -17.23 -2.11 -5.87
CA PHE A 46 -15.83 -2.35 -5.57
C PHE A 46 -15.39 -1.40 -4.45
N ARG A 47 -14.91 -1.97 -3.34
CA ARG A 47 -14.35 -1.21 -2.23
C ARG A 47 -12.83 -1.28 -2.31
N GLU A 48 -12.22 -0.13 -2.50
CA GLU A 48 -10.77 0.01 -2.56
C GLU A 48 -10.22 0.45 -1.20
N ARG A 49 -9.19 -0.25 -0.70
CA ARG A 49 -8.51 0.06 0.56
C ARG A 49 -7.00 -0.08 0.39
N ASN A 50 -6.25 0.92 0.83
CA ASN A 50 -4.79 0.79 0.94
C ASN A 50 -4.45 0.02 2.21
N VAL A 51 -3.84 -1.16 2.05
CA VAL A 51 -3.41 -2.03 3.14
C VAL A 51 -1.93 -2.33 3.05
N ASN A 52 -1.29 -2.39 4.21
CA ASN A 52 0.12 -2.72 4.33
C ASN A 52 0.26 -4.22 4.59
N VAL A 53 0.73 -4.97 3.59
CA VAL A 53 0.84 -6.43 3.61
C VAL A 53 2.26 -6.86 3.96
N CYS A 54 2.37 -7.91 4.76
CA CYS A 54 3.59 -8.65 5.07
C CYS A 54 3.25 -10.15 5.18
N LYS A 55 4.26 -11.01 5.28
CA LYS A 55 4.03 -12.47 5.39
C LYS A 55 3.11 -12.87 6.55
N CYS A 56 3.05 -12.06 7.62
CA CYS A 56 2.23 -12.35 8.79
C CYS A 56 0.74 -12.08 8.58
N ASN A 57 0.36 -11.06 7.79
CA ASN A 57 -1.04 -10.65 7.62
C ASN A 57 -1.62 -11.02 6.25
N GLN A 58 -0.80 -11.59 5.35
CA GLN A 58 -1.24 -12.03 4.04
C GLN A 58 -2.46 -12.96 4.11
N ALA A 59 -2.47 -13.91 5.06
CA ALA A 59 -3.57 -14.86 5.24
C ALA A 59 -4.88 -14.23 5.73
N GLU A 60 -4.83 -13.05 6.33
CA GLU A 60 -6.03 -12.31 6.77
C GLU A 60 -6.61 -11.46 5.65
N ILE A 61 -5.76 -10.96 4.74
CA ILE A 61 -6.14 -10.01 3.69
C ILE A 61 -6.65 -10.70 2.43
N TYR A 62 -6.12 -11.87 2.06
CA TYR A 62 -6.53 -12.58 0.83
C TYR A 62 -7.56 -13.70 1.06
N LYS A 63 -8.26 -13.69 2.20
CA LYS A 63 -9.27 -14.70 2.53
C LYS A 63 -10.55 -14.53 1.72
#